data_AF-A0A1Z1M7E3-F1
#
_entry.id   AF-A0A1Z1M7E3-F1
#
_cell.length_a   1.000
_cell.length_b   1.000
_cell.length_c   1.000
_cell.angle_alpha   90.00
_cell.angle_beta   90.00
_cell.angle_gamma   90.00
#
_symmetry.space_group_name_H-M   'P 1'
#
loop_
_entity.id
_entity.type
_entity.pdbx_description
1 polymer ?
#
loop_
_entity_poly.entity_id
_entity_poly.type
_entity_poly.pdbx_seq_one_letter_code
_entity_poly.pdbx_strand_id
1 'polypeptide(L)'
;MSHFSKIKTNISNLSVLKQTLKDLGFHLFLSSSSNLYKESEYLDNSINLVVYNCSLYKDPLFSFLWNGFEYNLIVDLQLWSLDIDVNYFIDKLSQKYAYNLILNKSISSGFQKVSEKITADGSMKITVQKWFS
;
A
#
# COMPACT_ATOMS: atom_id res chain seq x y z
N MET A 1 -14.80 -23.83 -7.14
CA MET A 1 -14.86 -23.28 -5.78
C MET A 1 -13.84 -22.15 -5.74
N SER A 2 -14.23 -20.94 -5.37
CA SER A 2 -13.31 -19.79 -5.37
C SER A 2 -12.31 -19.93 -4.22
N HIS A 3 -11.01 -20.00 -4.52
CA HIS A 3 -9.94 -20.17 -3.53
C HIS A 3 -9.27 -18.83 -3.19
N PHE A 4 -10.08 -17.82 -2.84
CA PHE A 4 -9.53 -16.56 -2.38
C PHE A 4 -8.75 -16.77 -1.08
N SER A 5 -7.50 -16.37 -1.09
CA SER A 5 -6.63 -16.35 0.07
C SER A 5 -6.73 -14.98 0.75
N LYS A 6 -6.94 -15.00 2.07
CA LYS A 6 -6.90 -13.81 2.91
C LYS A 6 -5.58 -13.79 3.66
N ILE A 7 -4.75 -12.81 3.34
CA ILE A 7 -3.43 -12.63 3.92
C ILE A 7 -3.47 -11.43 4.86
N LYS A 8 -3.13 -11.67 6.13
CA LYS A 8 -3.06 -10.64 7.16
C LYS A 8 -1.85 -9.74 6.90
N THR A 9 -2.04 -8.43 6.97
CA THR A 9 -0.95 -7.45 6.83
C THR A 9 -1.00 -6.45 7.98
N ASN A 10 0.14 -5.81 8.31
CA ASN A 10 0.21 -4.77 9.35
C ASN A 10 -0.05 -3.36 8.79
N ILE A 11 -0.86 -3.26 7.72
CA ILE A 11 -1.12 -2.01 7.00
C ILE A 11 -2.39 -1.38 7.55
N SER A 12 -2.29 -0.20 8.17
CA SER A 12 -3.43 0.48 8.81
C SER A 12 -3.73 1.87 8.25
N ASN A 13 -2.79 2.51 7.56
CA ASN A 13 -2.94 3.85 7.03
C ASN A 13 -3.30 3.81 5.54
N LEU A 14 -4.55 4.15 5.22
CA LEU A 14 -5.08 4.12 3.85
C LEU A 14 -4.29 5.04 2.90
N SER A 15 -3.94 6.25 3.34
CA SER A 15 -3.23 7.22 2.50
C SER A 15 -1.83 6.72 2.14
N VAL A 16 -1.11 6.15 3.10
CA VAL A 16 0.20 5.53 2.86
C VAL A 16 0.07 4.29 1.99
N LEU A 17 -0.96 3.46 2.18
CA LEU A 17 -1.22 2.29 1.33
C LEU A 17 -1.45 2.71 -0.13
N LYS A 18 -2.31 3.71 -0.36
CA LYS A 18 -2.55 4.26 -1.71
C LYS A 18 -1.27 4.78 -2.35
N GLN A 19 -0.49 5.56 -1.61
CA GLN A 19 0.79 6.08 -2.10
C GLN A 19 1.74 4.94 -2.46
N THR A 20 1.87 3.95 -1.59
CA THR A 20 2.74 2.79 -1.78
C THR A 20 2.37 1.99 -3.03
N LEU A 21 1.08 1.72 -3.24
CA LEU A 21 0.65 0.97 -4.43
C LEU A 21 0.86 1.78 -5.72
N LYS A 22 0.67 3.10 -5.69
CA LYS A 22 1.00 3.98 -6.82
C LYS A 22 2.51 3.98 -7.11
N ASP A 23 3.35 4.05 -6.08
CA ASP A 23 4.81 3.99 -6.23
C ASP A 23 5.29 2.66 -6.82
N LEU A 24 4.54 1.57 -6.58
CA LEU A 24 4.79 0.26 -7.17
C LEU A 24 4.23 0.13 -8.60
N GLY A 25 3.58 1.17 -9.13
CA GLY A 25 3.07 1.23 -10.50
C GLY A 25 1.65 0.72 -10.68
N PHE A 26 0.89 0.48 -9.60
CA PHE A 26 -0.47 -0.04 -9.71
C PHE A 26 -1.54 1.04 -9.85
N HIS A 27 -2.62 0.67 -10.54
CA HIS A 27 -3.84 1.46 -10.60
C HIS A 27 -4.81 1.04 -9.49
N LEU A 28 -5.46 2.04 -8.88
CA LEU A 28 -6.30 1.87 -7.71
C LEU A 28 -7.72 2.31 -8.01
N PHE A 29 -8.68 1.49 -7.60
CA PHE A 29 -10.09 1.87 -7.52
C PHE A 29 -10.56 1.77 -6.07
N LEU A 30 -11.28 2.78 -5.63
CA LEU A 30 -11.89 2.80 -4.30
C LEU A 30 -13.29 2.23 -4.40
N SER A 31 -13.52 1.09 -3.76
CA SER A 31 -14.85 0.54 -3.62
C SER A 31 -15.42 0.98 -2.28
N SER A 32 -16.12 2.11 -2.26
CA SER A 32 -16.95 2.46 -1.10
C SER A 32 -18.25 1.66 -1.14
N SER A 33 -18.70 1.16 0.02
CA SER A 33 -20.06 0.62 0.18
C SER A 33 -21.13 1.72 0.20
N SER A 34 -20.73 3.00 0.18
CA SER A 34 -21.63 4.15 0.07
C SER A 34 -21.45 4.87 -1.26
N ASN A 35 -22.56 5.08 -1.98
CA ASN A 35 -22.72 5.76 -3.27
C ASN A 35 -22.34 7.25 -3.23
N LEU A 36 -21.18 7.63 -2.72
CA LEU A 36 -20.73 9.02 -2.71
C LEU A 36 -19.29 9.08 -3.22
N TYR A 37 -19.19 9.24 -4.54
CA TYR A 37 -18.06 9.93 -5.16
C TYR A 37 -17.96 11.33 -4.53
N LYS A 38 -17.10 11.48 -3.53
CA LYS A 38 -16.52 12.76 -3.17
C LYS A 38 -15.05 12.54 -2.89
N GLU A 39 -14.22 13.25 -3.65
CA GLU A 39 -12.86 13.64 -3.30
C GLU A 39 -12.89 14.42 -1.97
N SER A 40 -13.15 13.73 -0.86
CA SER A 40 -12.89 14.26 0.46
C SER A 40 -11.58 13.63 0.92
N GLU A 41 -10.55 14.45 1.14
CA GLU A 41 -9.22 14.04 1.62
C GLU A 41 -9.24 13.32 2.99
N TYR A 42 -10.42 13.15 3.58
CA TYR A 42 -10.71 12.38 4.78
C TYR A 42 -11.49 11.11 4.43
N LEU A 43 -10.86 10.20 3.67
CA LEU A 43 -11.40 8.84 3.54
C LEU A 43 -11.17 8.11 4.87
N ASP A 44 -12.26 7.84 5.58
CA ASP A 44 -12.30 6.95 6.74
C ASP A 44 -11.58 5.63 6.40
N ASN A 45 -10.87 5.06 7.38
CA ASN A 45 -10.13 3.81 7.21
C ASN A 45 -11.03 2.61 6.83
N SER A 46 -12.34 2.78 6.71
CA SER A 46 -13.31 1.72 6.39
C SER A 46 -13.43 1.38 4.90
N ILE A 47 -12.63 1.98 4.03
CA ILE A 47 -12.81 1.87 2.58
C ILE A 47 -11.93 0.76 1.99
N ASN A 48 -12.56 -0.11 1.20
CA ASN A 48 -11.89 -1.20 0.50
C ASN A 48 -11.19 -0.68 -0.77
N LEU A 49 -10.04 -1.27 -1.08
CA LEU A 49 -9.26 -0.96 -2.27
C LEU A 49 -9.27 -2.13 -3.23
N VAL A 50 -9.44 -1.85 -4.51
CA VAL A 50 -9.27 -2.82 -5.58
C VAL A 50 -8.10 -2.37 -6.45
N VAL A 51 -7.19 -3.29 -6.73
CA VAL A 51 -5.91 -3.01 -7.40
C VAL A 51 -5.89 -3.66 -8.78
N TYR A 52 -5.43 -2.90 -9.77
CA TYR A 52 -5.40 -3.31 -11.17
C TYR A 52 -3.99 -3.14 -11.75
N ASN A 53 -3.64 -4.00 -12.70
CA ASN A 53 -2.38 -3.93 -13.43
C ASN A 53 -2.35 -2.74 -14.42
N CYS A 54 -3.47 -2.50 -15.09
CA CYS A 54 -3.59 -1.51 -16.15
C CYS A 54 -4.83 -0.63 -15.94
N SER A 55 -4.79 0.57 -16.52
CA SER A 55 -5.86 1.58 -16.43
C SER A 55 -7.18 1.16 -17.09
N LEU A 56 -7.24 0.02 -17.77
CA LEU A 56 -8.45 -0.47 -18.43
C LEU A 56 -9.45 -1.14 -17.48
N TYR A 57 -9.12 -1.31 -16.19
CA TYR A 57 -10.00 -1.79 -15.11
C TYR A 57 -10.83 -3.05 -15.42
N LYS A 58 -10.31 -3.94 -16.27
CA LYS A 58 -11.05 -5.16 -16.68
C LYS A 58 -11.01 -6.24 -15.63
N ASP A 59 -9.80 -6.57 -15.16
CA ASP A 59 -9.57 -7.66 -14.23
C ASP A 59 -8.78 -7.15 -13.02
N PRO A 60 -9.37 -7.19 -11.80
CA PRO A 60 -8.65 -6.81 -10.60
C PRO A 60 -7.59 -7.88 -10.27
N LEU A 61 -6.39 -7.43 -9.91
CA LEU A 61 -5.31 -8.32 -9.48
C LEU A 61 -5.58 -8.88 -8.07
N PHE A 62 -5.89 -7.96 -7.15
CA PHE A 62 -6.14 -8.24 -5.75
C PHE A 62 -6.87 -7.05 -5.12
N SER A 63 -7.35 -7.23 -3.90
CA SER A 63 -8.04 -6.18 -3.15
C SER A 63 -7.54 -6.11 -1.71
N PHE A 64 -7.68 -4.95 -1.08
CA PHE A 64 -7.50 -4.78 0.35
C PHE A 64 -8.84 -4.54 1.02
N LEU A 65 -9.16 -5.36 2.00
CA LEU A 65 -10.35 -5.23 2.82
C LEU A 65 -9.98 -4.73 4.21
N TRP A 66 -10.64 -3.66 4.65
CA TRP A 66 -10.52 -3.20 6.02
C TRP A 66 -11.24 -4.14 6.99
N ASN A 67 -10.57 -4.56 8.06
CA ASN A 67 -11.19 -5.41 9.09
C ASN A 67 -11.57 -4.67 10.38
N GLY A 68 -11.43 -3.34 10.44
CA GLY A 68 -11.62 -2.55 11.66
C GLY A 68 -10.31 -2.03 12.26
N PHE A 69 -9.19 -2.73 12.02
CA PHE A 69 -7.88 -2.40 12.59
C PHE A 69 -6.78 -2.25 11.53
N GLU A 70 -6.83 -3.08 10.49
CA GLU A 70 -5.84 -3.15 9.42
C GLU A 70 -6.47 -3.66 8.11
N TYR A 71 -5.73 -3.48 7.03
CA TYR A 71 -6.08 -3.96 5.71
C TYR A 71 -5.58 -5.40 5.52
N ASN A 72 -6.47 -6.29 5.09
CA ASN A 72 -6.09 -7.63 4.65
C ASN A 72 -6.01 -7.69 3.14
N LEU A 73 -4.95 -8.31 2.62
CA LEU A 73 -4.82 -8.59 1.21
C LEU A 73 -5.70 -9.80 0.86
N ILE A 74 -6.62 -9.61 -0.07
CA ILE A 74 -7.47 -10.65 -0.64
C ILE A 74 -7.03 -10.86 -2.08
N VAL A 75 -6.57 -12.07 -2.37
CA VAL A 75 -6.01 -12.43 -3.68
C VAL A 75 -6.40 -13.86 -4.02
N ASP A 76 -6.66 -14.12 -5.30
CA ASP A 76 -6.74 -15.48 -5.80
C ASP A 76 -5.33 -15.92 -6.25
N LEU A 77 -4.76 -16.89 -5.52
CA LEU A 77 -3.41 -17.37 -5.81
C LEU A 77 -3.33 -18.13 -7.14
N GLN A 78 -4.43 -18.74 -7.59
CA GLN A 78 -4.48 -19.47 -8.87
C GLN A 78 -4.54 -18.51 -10.06
N LEU A 79 -5.09 -17.32 -9.85
CA LEU A 79 -5.21 -16.26 -10.86
C LEU A 79 -4.14 -15.17 -10.69
N TRP A 80 -3.13 -15.42 -9.87
CA TRP A 80 -2.02 -14.50 -9.69
C TRP A 80 -1.25 -14.35 -11.02
N SER A 81 -1.20 -13.11 -11.51
CA SER A 81 -0.73 -12.80 -12.86
C SER A 81 0.47 -11.84 -12.89
N LEU A 82 1.06 -11.54 -11.73
CA LEU A 82 2.33 -10.79 -11.69
C LEU A 82 3.51 -11.75 -11.88
N ASP A 83 4.57 -11.26 -12.53
CA ASP A 83 5.80 -12.02 -12.80
C ASP A 83 6.67 -12.30 -11.55
N ILE A 84 6.11 -12.12 -10.35
CA ILE A 84 6.79 -12.29 -9.06
C ILE A 84 5.95 -13.16 -8.13
N ASP A 85 6.59 -13.86 -7.21
CA ASP A 85 5.87 -14.63 -6.19
C ASP A 85 5.02 -13.71 -5.28
N VAL A 86 3.87 -14.22 -4.82
CA VAL A 86 2.95 -13.46 -3.96
C VAL A 86 3.62 -13.05 -2.64
N ASN A 87 4.44 -13.92 -2.05
CA ASN A 87 5.16 -13.60 -0.81
C ASN A 87 6.20 -12.51 -1.07
N TYR A 88 6.94 -12.63 -2.17
CA TYR A 88 7.90 -11.60 -2.57
C TYR A 88 7.23 -10.25 -2.82
N PHE A 89 6.04 -10.24 -3.43
CA PHE A 89 5.23 -9.04 -3.57
C PHE A 89 4.84 -8.44 -2.21
N ILE A 90 4.38 -9.27 -1.26
CA ILE A 90 4.00 -8.83 0.08
C ILE A 90 5.19 -8.23 0.83
N ASP A 91 6.37 -8.83 0.71
CA ASP A 91 7.60 -8.32 1.32
C ASP A 91 7.97 -6.95 0.75
N LYS A 92 7.95 -6.82 -0.57
CA LYS A 92 8.23 -5.55 -1.27
C LYS A 92 7.20 -4.47 -0.91
N LEU A 93 5.92 -4.84 -0.87
CA LEU A 93 4.84 -3.95 -0.45
C LEU A 93 5.04 -3.48 0.99
N SER A 94 5.34 -4.40 1.91
CA SER A 94 5.55 -4.11 3.32
C SER A 94 6.74 -3.20 3.54
N GLN A 95 7.86 -3.46 2.85
CA GLN A 95 9.06 -2.63 2.90
C GLN A 95 8.77 -1.20 2.39
N LYS A 96 8.12 -1.06 1.23
CA LYS A 96 7.81 0.26 0.65
C LYS A 96 6.77 1.01 1.49
N TYR A 97 5.79 0.31 2.05
CA TYR A 97 4.80 0.89 2.95
C TYR A 97 5.45 1.44 4.23
N ALA A 98 6.32 0.66 4.87
CA ALA A 98 7.05 1.10 6.07
C ALA A 98 7.89 2.36 5.77
N TYR A 99 8.55 2.39 4.62
CA TYR A 99 9.31 3.55 4.16
C TYR A 99 8.43 4.80 3.99
N ASN A 100 7.31 4.69 3.27
CA ASN A 100 6.41 5.82 3.07
C ASN A 100 5.79 6.28 4.40
N LEU A 101 5.47 5.36 5.30
CA LEU A 101 4.98 5.66 6.64
C LEU A 101 6.01 6.46 7.47
N ILE A 102 7.27 6.02 7.46
CA ILE A 102 8.37 6.69 8.19
C ILE A 102 8.60 8.08 7.60
N LEU A 103 8.63 8.22 6.28
CA LEU A 103 8.82 9.52 5.64
C LEU A 103 7.67 10.48 5.94
N ASN A 104 6.42 10.04 5.80
CA ASN A 104 5.27 10.90 6.06
C ASN A 104 5.24 11.37 7.53
N LYS A 105 5.54 10.47 8.49
CA LYS A 105 5.68 10.84 9.91
C LYS A 105 6.88 11.75 10.18
N SER A 106 7.99 11.54 9.48
CA SER A 106 9.20 12.35 9.62
C SER A 106 8.92 13.78 9.16
N ILE A 107 8.31 13.94 7.97
CA ILE A 107 7.93 15.24 7.40
C ILE A 107 6.96 15.97 8.31
N SER A 108 5.90 15.30 8.79
CA SER A 108 4.93 15.93 9.71
C SER A 108 5.54 16.32 11.06
N SER A 109 6.62 15.65 11.48
CA SER A 109 7.38 15.98 12.70
C SER A 109 8.45 17.07 12.48
N GLY A 110 8.53 17.64 11.28
CA GLY A 110 9.48 18.69 10.91
C GLY A 110 10.87 18.18 10.51
N PHE A 111 11.02 16.88 10.24
CA PHE A 111 12.24 16.33 9.66
C PHE A 111 12.18 16.40 8.13
N GLN A 112 13.35 16.51 7.50
CA GLN A 112 13.53 16.45 6.07
C GLN A 112 14.35 15.22 5.70
N LYS A 113 14.03 14.58 4.57
CA LYS A 113 14.79 13.44 4.06
C LYS A 113 16.16 13.90 3.58
N VAL A 114 17.21 13.24 4.06
CA VAL A 114 18.61 13.51 3.67
C VAL A 114 19.08 12.52 2.63
N SER A 115 18.86 11.22 2.88
CA SER A 115 19.30 10.17 1.96
C SER A 115 18.51 8.89 2.15
N GLU A 116 18.46 8.08 1.09
CA GLU A 116 17.98 6.71 1.06
C GLU A 116 19.06 5.85 0.42
N LYS A 117 19.35 4.69 1.00
CA LYS A 117 20.27 3.70 0.44
C LYS A 117 19.67 2.31 0.58
N ILE A 118 19.72 1.55 -0.51
CA ILE A 118 19.43 0.12 -0.51
C ILE A 118 20.78 -0.59 -0.42
N THR A 119 20.90 -1.49 0.55
CA THR A 119 22.10 -2.28 0.79
C THR A 119 22.07 -3.55 -0.07
N ALA A 120 23.22 -4.17 -0.30
CA ALA A 120 23.33 -5.39 -1.12
C ALA A 120 22.52 -6.58 -0.59
N ASP A 121 22.19 -6.60 0.70
CA ASP A 121 21.34 -7.60 1.35
C ASP A 121 19.83 -7.32 1.19
N GLY A 122 19.46 -6.25 0.47
CA GLY A 122 18.07 -5.83 0.28
C GLY A 122 17.50 -4.99 1.42
N SER A 123 18.28 -4.72 2.48
CA SER A 123 17.87 -3.80 3.54
C SER A 123 17.86 -2.35 3.03
N MET A 124 17.02 -1.51 3.63
CA MET A 124 16.92 -0.11 3.27
C MET A 124 17.23 0.78 4.47
N LYS A 125 18.13 1.74 4.26
CA LYS A 125 18.50 2.74 5.26
C LYS A 125 17.99 4.11 4.83
N ILE A 126 17.24 4.75 5.72
CA ILE A 126 16.72 6.10 5.54
C ILE A 126 17.42 7.01 6.55
N THR A 127 17.86 8.19 6.12
CA THR A 127 18.42 9.22 7.00
C THR A 127 17.58 10.48 6.88
N VAL A 128 17.14 11.00 8.02
CA VAL A 128 16.33 12.22 8.14
C VAL A 128 17.01 13.19 9.10
N GLN A 129 16.84 14.49 8.88
CA GLN A 129 17.42 15.55 9.71
C GLN A 129 16.37 16.58 10.07
N LYS A 130 16.54 17.24 11.22
CA LYS A 130 15.71 18.36 11.65
C LYS A 130 16.62 19.48 12.09
N TRP A 131 16.40 20.67 11.53
CA TRP A 131 17.12 21.87 11.92
C TRP A 131 16.40 22.53 13.10
N PHE A 132 17.15 22.87 14.13
CA PHE A 132 16.67 23.73 15.21
C PHE A 132 17.35 25.08 15.03
N SER A 133 16.55 26.14 14.90
CA SER A 133 16.99 27.54 14.87
C SER A 133 17.11 28.09 16.29
#